data_AF-A0A8D2KE55-F1
#
_entry.id   AF-A0A8D2KE55-F1
#
_cell.length_a   1.000
_cell.length_b   1.000
_cell.length_c   1.000
_cell.angle_alpha   90.00
_cell.angle_beta   90.00
_cell.angle_gamma   90.00
#
_symmetry.space_group_name_H-M   'P 1'
#
loop_
_entity.id
_entity.type
_entity.pdbx_description
1 polymer ?
#
loop_
_entity_poly.entity_id
_entity_poly.type
_entity_poly.pdbx_seq_one_letter_code
_entity_poly.pdbx_strand_id
1 'polypeptide(L)'
;MASAALVRLGRRLTGPGQGRGHWTAAGRSRSRREAAEAEAEAPVLQYVGERAARADRVFVWGFSFSGALGVPSFVLPRLAPATRGRPPRRRVQPLPYRLELPQRISSAACGYGFTLLSSRTKDVTKVWGMGLNKDSQLGFQRSRRDKARGYEYVLEPSPVPLPLDRPQETRVLQVSCGRAHSLVLTDSEGVFSMGNNSYGQCGRKVVENEVYSESHKIHRMQDFDGQVVQVACGQDHSLFLTDRGEVYSCGWGADGQTGLGHYDVTSVPTKLGGDLAGVKVVQVATYGDCCLAVSADGGLFGWGNSEYLQLASVTESTQVNVPRCLPFSGVGTVKQAACGGTGCALLNGEGHVFVWGYGILGKGPSLAETALPERIPPTLFGLTEFNPDVQVSLIRCGLSHFAALSRSTEGTRWGQAICA
;
A
#
# COMPACT_ATOMS: atom_id res chain seq x y z
N MET A 1 -3.56 4.74 -11.21
CA MET A 1 -4.09 4.24 -9.92
C MET A 1 -4.06 5.34 -8.88
N ALA A 2 -4.85 5.21 -7.81
CA ALA A 2 -4.73 6.04 -6.62
C ALA A 2 -3.63 5.47 -5.71
N SER A 3 -2.84 6.32 -5.09
CA SER A 3 -1.82 5.94 -4.11
C SER A 3 -2.12 6.64 -2.79
N ALA A 4 -2.04 5.89 -1.69
CA ALA A 4 -2.17 6.41 -0.34
C ALA A 4 -0.89 6.13 0.45
N ALA A 5 -0.36 7.14 1.12
CA ALA A 5 0.81 7.03 1.98
C ALA A 5 0.47 7.46 3.40
N LEU A 6 0.80 6.58 4.35
CA LEU A 6 0.81 6.86 5.78
C LEU A 6 2.21 7.33 6.17
N VAL A 7 2.32 8.55 6.69
CA VAL A 7 3.65 9.09 7.01
C VAL A 7 3.67 9.78 8.36
N ARG A 8 4.66 9.41 9.17
CA ARG A 8 5.13 10.20 10.31
C ARG A 8 6.34 11.02 9.86
N LEU A 9 6.08 12.19 9.26
CA LEU A 9 7.14 13.07 8.78
C LEU A 9 7.74 13.93 9.89
N GLY A 10 9.04 14.15 9.79
CA GLY A 10 9.81 15.13 10.55
C GLY A 10 9.55 16.57 10.08
N ARG A 11 10.12 17.51 10.86
CA ARG A 11 9.86 18.96 10.92
C ARG A 11 9.64 19.68 9.59
N ARG A 12 8.71 20.64 9.58
CA ARG A 12 8.74 21.80 8.67
C ARG A 12 9.45 22.96 9.36
N LEU A 13 10.41 23.56 8.67
CA LEU A 13 10.84 24.94 8.88
C LEU A 13 9.87 25.84 8.10
N THR A 14 9.16 26.71 8.80
CA THR A 14 8.39 27.80 8.18
C THR A 14 9.25 29.07 8.26
N GLY A 15 9.80 29.50 7.13
CA GLY A 15 10.39 30.84 7.01
C GLY A 15 9.30 31.88 6.74
N PRO A 16 9.37 33.09 7.32
CA PRO A 16 8.49 34.19 6.95
C PRO A 16 8.86 34.74 5.57
N GLY A 17 7.87 35.31 4.89
CA GLY A 17 7.90 35.70 3.50
C GLY A 17 8.88 36.83 3.14
N GLN A 18 9.19 36.90 1.84
CA GLN A 18 10.01 37.93 1.22
C GLN A 18 9.45 39.34 1.46
N GLY A 19 10.12 40.11 2.32
CA GLY A 19 10.08 41.56 2.30
C GLY A 19 11.15 42.09 1.33
N ARG A 20 10.73 42.89 0.35
CA ARG A 20 11.64 43.63 -0.53
C ARG A 20 12.43 44.63 0.31
N GLY A 21 13.74 44.42 0.43
CA GLY A 21 14.69 45.37 1.02
C GLY A 21 15.84 45.57 0.06
N HIS A 22 16.09 46.83 -0.31
CA HIS A 22 17.13 47.25 -1.23
C HIS A 22 18.52 46.85 -0.70
N TRP A 23 19.37 46.33 -1.59
CA TRP A 23 20.80 46.16 -1.32
C TRP A 23 21.47 47.53 -1.27
N THR A 24 22.01 47.90 -0.12
CA THR A 24 23.01 48.97 0.02
C THR A 24 24.31 48.41 0.57
N ALA A 25 25.41 49.06 0.16
CA ALA A 25 26.78 48.58 0.22
C ALA A 25 27.36 48.40 1.63
N ALA A 26 28.42 47.59 1.67
CA ALA A 26 29.22 47.21 2.84
C ALA A 26 29.58 48.36 3.79
N GLY A 27 29.48 48.10 5.10
CA GLY A 27 29.93 49.01 6.15
C GLY A 27 30.26 48.32 7.47
N ARG A 28 31.55 48.32 7.80
CA ARG A 28 32.25 48.15 9.12
C ARG A 28 31.99 46.88 9.95
N SER A 29 33.07 46.16 10.25
CA SER A 29 33.14 45.05 11.20
C SER A 29 32.77 45.51 12.61
N ARG A 30 31.74 44.91 13.22
CA ARG A 30 31.40 45.10 14.64
C ARG A 30 32.50 44.52 15.54
N SER A 31 32.77 45.17 16.67
CA SER A 31 33.72 44.66 17.65
C SER A 31 33.16 43.42 18.36
N ARG A 32 34.03 42.51 18.84
CA ARG A 32 33.62 41.27 19.54
C ARG A 32 32.70 41.52 20.75
N ARG A 33 32.77 42.71 21.36
CA ARG A 33 31.98 43.08 22.53
C ARG A 33 30.55 43.47 22.16
N GLU A 34 30.37 44.22 21.07
CA GLU A 34 29.04 44.59 20.53
C GLU A 34 28.29 43.38 19.97
N ALA A 35 29.01 42.37 19.46
CA ALA A 35 28.42 41.10 19.04
C ALA A 35 27.91 40.28 20.23
N ALA A 36 28.65 40.26 21.35
CA ALA A 36 28.27 39.53 22.56
C ALA A 36 27.09 40.17 23.31
N GLU A 37 27.00 41.51 23.33
CA GLU A 37 25.86 42.23 23.91
C GLU A 37 24.58 42.04 23.08
N ALA A 38 24.69 42.03 21.75
CA ALA A 38 23.55 41.73 20.86
C ALA A 38 23.08 40.26 20.95
N GLU A 39 23.96 39.33 21.33
CA GLU A 39 23.63 37.92 21.57
C GLU A 39 22.97 37.70 22.94
N ALA A 40 23.32 38.52 23.94
CA ALA A 40 22.69 38.53 25.26
C ALA A 40 21.29 39.20 25.26
N GLU A 41 21.07 40.20 24.39
CA GLU A 41 19.76 40.84 24.17
C GLU A 41 18.85 40.10 23.19
N ALA A 42 19.35 39.06 22.51
CA ALA A 42 18.53 38.26 21.61
C ALA A 42 17.42 37.57 22.42
N PRO A 43 16.14 37.67 22.00
CA PRO A 43 15.06 37.02 22.72
C PRO A 43 15.31 35.51 22.76
N VAL A 44 15.50 34.97 23.97
CA VAL A 44 15.57 33.54 24.19
C VAL A 44 14.20 32.98 23.83
N LEU A 45 14.06 32.54 22.58
CA LEU A 45 12.90 31.78 22.13
C LEU A 45 12.95 30.44 22.83
N GLN A 46 12.31 30.37 24.00
CA GLN A 46 12.03 29.12 24.66
C GLN A 46 11.22 28.26 23.68
N TYR A 47 11.87 27.24 23.12
CA TYR A 47 11.26 26.28 22.20
C TYR A 47 10.18 25.51 22.96
N VAL A 48 8.95 26.01 22.94
CA VAL A 48 7.78 25.27 23.41
C VAL A 48 7.49 24.20 22.36
N GLY A 49 8.10 23.02 22.49
CA GLY A 49 7.90 21.97 21.49
C GLY A 49 8.45 20.58 21.77
N GLU A 50 9.18 20.31 22.84
CA GLU A 50 9.65 18.94 23.14
C GLU A 50 8.52 17.98 23.53
N ARG A 51 7.34 18.51 23.87
CA ARG A 51 6.18 17.72 24.32
C ARG A 51 4.98 17.68 23.36
N ALA A 52 5.07 18.29 22.18
CA ALA A 52 3.95 18.24 21.22
C ALA A 52 3.92 16.86 20.52
N ALA A 53 2.90 16.06 20.81
CA ALA A 53 2.71 14.75 20.20
C ALA A 53 2.68 14.85 18.66
N ARG A 54 3.54 14.06 17.98
CA ARG A 54 3.55 13.99 16.51
C ARG A 54 2.21 13.48 16.02
N ALA A 55 1.46 14.32 15.32
CA ALA A 55 0.16 13.95 14.78
C ALA A 55 0.32 13.16 13.48
N ASP A 56 -0.46 12.08 13.36
CA ASP A 56 -0.43 11.21 12.18
C ASP A 56 -1.02 11.95 10.94
N ARG A 57 -0.52 11.62 9.75
CA ARG A 57 -0.89 12.24 8.48
C ARG A 57 -1.08 11.18 7.39
N VAL A 58 -2.12 11.37 6.58
CA VAL A 58 -2.39 10.55 5.39
C VAL A 58 -2.26 11.45 4.16
N PHE A 59 -1.47 11.00 3.19
CA PHE A 59 -1.33 11.68 1.91
C PHE A 59 -1.91 10.81 0.79
N VAL A 60 -2.59 11.46 -0.15
CA VAL A 60 -3.23 10.82 -1.31
C VAL A 60 -2.83 11.54 -2.60
N TRP A 61 -2.61 10.79 -3.67
CA TRP A 61 -2.34 11.32 -5.01
C TRP A 61 -2.71 10.31 -6.09
N GLY A 62 -2.65 10.73 -7.35
CA GLY A 62 -2.97 9.91 -8.52
C GLY A 62 -4.36 10.20 -9.08
N PHE A 63 -5.02 9.17 -9.61
CA PHE A 63 -6.33 9.33 -10.25
C PHE A 63 -7.43 9.64 -9.23
N SER A 64 -8.19 10.73 -9.44
CA SER A 64 -9.15 11.25 -8.46
C SER A 64 -10.62 11.00 -8.82
N PHE A 65 -10.93 10.77 -10.09
CA PHE A 65 -12.30 10.85 -10.59
C PHE A 65 -13.22 9.69 -10.14
N SER A 66 -12.64 8.55 -9.76
CA SER A 66 -13.41 7.46 -9.12
C SER A 66 -13.76 7.75 -7.66
N GLY A 67 -13.19 8.80 -7.03
CA GLY A 67 -13.35 9.09 -5.61
C GLY A 67 -12.32 8.39 -4.70
N ALA A 68 -11.41 7.59 -5.24
CA ALA A 68 -10.45 6.79 -4.47
C ALA A 68 -9.50 7.61 -3.56
N LEU A 69 -9.38 8.92 -3.80
CA LEU A 69 -8.59 9.83 -2.97
C LEU A 69 -9.37 10.38 -1.77
N GLY A 70 -10.70 10.21 -1.71
CA GLY A 70 -11.52 10.64 -0.58
C GLY A 70 -11.67 12.16 -0.43
N VAL A 71 -11.46 12.93 -1.50
CA VAL A 71 -11.56 14.40 -1.48
C VAL A 71 -12.66 14.84 -2.44
N PRO A 72 -13.89 15.11 -1.97
CA PRO A 72 -15.03 15.46 -2.83
C PRO A 72 -14.76 16.67 -3.73
N SER A 73 -13.97 17.65 -3.27
CA SER A 73 -13.64 18.84 -4.05
C SER A 73 -12.77 18.58 -5.29
N PHE A 74 -12.17 17.39 -5.42
CA PHE A 74 -11.48 17.00 -6.65
C PHE A 74 -12.45 16.62 -7.77
N VAL A 75 -13.64 16.15 -7.41
CA VAL A 75 -14.64 15.65 -8.37
C VAL A 75 -15.82 16.61 -8.51
N LEU A 76 -16.22 17.31 -7.44
CA LEU A 76 -17.37 18.22 -7.41
C LEU A 76 -16.97 19.70 -7.48
N PRO A 77 -17.84 20.60 -7.97
CA PRO A 77 -17.56 22.03 -7.95
C PRO A 77 -17.51 22.53 -6.52
N ARG A 78 -16.44 23.25 -6.16
CA ARG A 78 -16.45 24.04 -4.93
C ARG A 78 -17.53 25.12 -5.09
N LEU A 79 -18.48 25.18 -4.16
CA LEU A 79 -19.40 26.31 -4.00
C LEU A 79 -18.54 27.51 -3.56
N ALA A 80 -17.89 28.17 -4.50
CA ALA A 80 -17.12 29.40 -4.28
C ALA A 80 -17.89 30.59 -4.87
N PRO A 81 -17.82 31.78 -4.24
CA PRO A 81 -18.43 32.99 -4.77
C PRO A 81 -17.95 33.28 -6.20
N ALA A 82 -18.83 33.86 -7.03
CA ALA A 82 -18.68 34.02 -8.48
C ALA A 82 -17.49 34.91 -8.94
N THR A 83 -16.61 35.35 -8.05
CA THR A 83 -15.62 36.40 -8.30
C THR A 83 -14.24 35.90 -8.75
N ARG A 84 -13.99 34.58 -8.78
CA ARG A 84 -12.74 34.01 -9.35
C ARG A 84 -13.07 32.90 -10.33
N GLY A 85 -12.57 33.05 -11.57
CA GLY A 85 -12.69 32.06 -12.63
C GLY A 85 -12.31 30.66 -12.13
N ARG A 86 -13.13 29.66 -12.47
CA ARG A 86 -12.96 28.30 -11.98
C ARG A 86 -11.80 27.64 -12.74
N PRO A 87 -10.71 27.21 -12.08
CA PRO A 87 -9.71 26.41 -12.76
C PRO A 87 -10.35 25.07 -13.22
N PRO A 88 -10.02 24.57 -14.42
CA PRO A 88 -10.53 23.30 -14.91
C PRO A 88 -10.09 22.16 -13.99
N ARG A 89 -11.01 21.23 -13.69
CA ARG A 89 -10.70 20.08 -12.84
C ARG A 89 -9.72 19.16 -13.55
N ARG A 90 -8.69 18.71 -12.83
CA ARG A 90 -7.80 17.65 -13.29
C ARG A 90 -8.30 16.32 -12.75
N ARG A 91 -8.45 15.33 -13.64
CA ARG A 91 -8.77 13.93 -13.29
C ARG A 91 -7.68 13.26 -12.43
N VAL A 92 -6.55 13.94 -12.28
CA VAL A 92 -5.37 13.48 -11.57
C VAL A 92 -4.96 14.56 -10.57
N GLN A 93 -4.70 14.14 -9.34
CA GLN A 93 -3.99 14.91 -8.33
C GLN A 93 -2.50 14.53 -8.42
N PRO A 94 -1.65 15.35 -9.07
CA PRO A 94 -0.28 14.95 -9.39
C PRO A 94 0.69 15.00 -8.20
N LEU A 95 0.35 15.75 -7.15
CA LEU A 95 1.19 15.95 -5.97
C LEU A 95 0.52 15.38 -4.74
N PRO A 96 1.29 14.91 -3.73
CA PRO A 96 0.73 14.47 -2.46
C PRO A 96 -0.19 15.53 -1.83
N TYR A 97 -1.45 15.17 -1.62
CA TYR A 97 -2.44 16.00 -0.95
C TYR A 97 -2.77 15.39 0.42
N ARG A 98 -2.85 16.22 1.46
CA ARG A 98 -3.18 15.74 2.80
C ARG A 98 -4.67 15.44 2.89
N LEU A 99 -5.01 14.17 3.15
CA LEU A 99 -6.36 13.77 3.48
C LEU A 99 -6.61 14.06 4.97
N GLU A 100 -7.57 14.94 5.25
CA GLU A 100 -7.92 15.31 6.62
C GLU A 100 -8.82 14.24 7.24
N LEU A 101 -8.30 13.54 8.25
CA LEU A 101 -9.00 12.51 9.00
C LEU A 101 -8.77 12.75 10.49
N PRO A 102 -9.82 12.76 11.33
CA PRO A 102 -9.64 12.82 12.77
C PRO A 102 -9.12 11.49 13.35
N GLN A 103 -9.31 10.38 12.63
CA GLN A 103 -8.94 9.05 13.11
C GLN A 103 -7.48 8.72 12.81
N ARG A 104 -6.90 7.95 13.73
CA ARG A 104 -5.54 7.44 13.59
C ARG A 104 -5.53 6.19 12.71
N ILE A 105 -5.18 6.37 11.44
CA ILE A 105 -5.08 5.28 10.47
C ILE A 105 -3.78 4.49 10.69
N SER A 106 -3.88 3.17 10.69
CA SER A 106 -2.76 2.23 10.90
C SER A 106 -2.48 1.34 9.69
N SER A 107 -3.45 1.14 8.81
CA SER A 107 -3.28 0.36 7.57
C SER A 107 -4.11 0.99 6.45
N ALA A 108 -3.57 0.98 5.24
CA ALA A 108 -4.22 1.48 4.03
C ALA A 108 -3.98 0.49 2.90
N ALA A 109 -4.99 0.28 2.06
CA ALA A 109 -4.91 -0.54 0.86
C ALA A 109 -5.58 0.16 -0.32
N CYS A 110 -4.88 0.20 -1.44
CA CYS A 110 -5.38 0.76 -2.69
C CYS A 110 -5.76 -0.39 -3.61
N GLY A 111 -7.04 -0.48 -3.97
CA GLY A 111 -7.52 -1.38 -5.01
C GLY A 111 -7.64 -0.66 -6.34
N TYR A 112 -8.32 -1.30 -7.31
CA TYR A 112 -8.39 -0.78 -8.67
C TYR A 112 -9.49 0.29 -8.76
N GLY A 113 -9.13 1.51 -8.35
CA GLY A 113 -10.03 2.66 -8.36
C GLY A 113 -10.80 2.89 -7.05
N PHE A 114 -10.40 2.23 -5.97
CA PHE A 114 -10.93 2.42 -4.61
C PHE A 114 -9.84 2.24 -3.55
N THR A 115 -10.12 2.66 -2.32
CA THR A 115 -9.18 2.63 -1.21
C THR A 115 -9.90 2.24 0.08
N LEU A 116 -9.27 1.40 0.89
CA LEU A 116 -9.64 1.15 2.28
C LEU A 116 -8.59 1.71 3.23
N LEU A 117 -9.05 2.32 4.31
CA LEU A 117 -8.26 2.78 5.44
C LEU A 117 -8.78 2.10 6.71
N SER A 118 -7.90 1.66 7.60
CA SER A 118 -8.30 1.07 8.87
C SER A 118 -7.51 1.61 10.05
N SER A 119 -8.15 1.57 11.21
CA SER A 119 -7.58 1.94 12.50
C SER A 119 -7.63 0.75 13.46
N ARG A 120 -6.57 0.58 14.26
CA ARG A 120 -6.50 -0.38 15.38
C ARG A 120 -7.28 0.08 16.62
N THR A 121 -8.24 1.01 16.45
CA THR A 121 -9.11 1.47 17.53
C THR A 121 -10.04 0.37 18.00
N LYS A 122 -10.48 0.48 19.26
CA LYS A 122 -11.56 -0.33 19.83
C LYS A 122 -12.94 0.25 19.56
N ASP A 123 -13.04 1.46 19.00
CA ASP A 123 -14.32 2.04 18.59
C ASP A 123 -15.03 1.17 17.55
N VAL A 124 -16.35 1.23 17.50
CA VAL A 124 -17.18 0.42 16.57
C VAL A 124 -16.79 0.68 15.11
N THR A 125 -16.49 1.93 14.75
CA THR A 125 -16.06 2.30 13.40
C THR A 125 -14.54 2.16 13.26
N LYS A 126 -14.11 1.14 12.50
CA LYS A 126 -12.70 0.76 12.37
C LYS A 126 -12.15 0.88 10.96
N VAL A 127 -13.02 0.88 9.95
CA VAL A 127 -12.66 0.88 8.53
C VAL A 127 -13.42 1.98 7.80
N TRP A 128 -12.73 2.67 6.91
CA TRP A 128 -13.27 3.68 6.02
C TRP A 128 -12.93 3.33 4.58
N GLY A 129 -13.91 3.51 3.68
CA GLY A 129 -13.78 3.24 2.26
C GLY A 129 -14.11 4.45 1.41
N MET A 130 -13.40 4.59 0.31
CA MET A 130 -13.69 5.59 -0.73
C MET A 130 -13.33 5.06 -2.11
N GLY A 131 -14.00 5.56 -3.14
CA GLY A 131 -13.80 5.21 -4.54
C GLY A 131 -14.91 4.38 -5.15
N LEU A 132 -14.55 3.56 -6.13
CA LEU A 132 -15.45 2.64 -6.83
C LEU A 132 -16.10 1.64 -5.86
N ASN A 133 -17.41 1.42 -6.00
CA ASN A 133 -18.19 0.51 -5.17
C ASN A 133 -19.28 -0.27 -5.94
N LYS A 134 -19.07 -0.52 -7.24
CA LYS A 134 -20.06 -1.24 -8.08
C LYS A 134 -20.28 -2.69 -7.66
N ASP A 135 -19.30 -3.32 -7.05
CA ASP A 135 -19.36 -4.69 -6.55
C ASP A 135 -19.50 -4.75 -5.02
N SER A 136 -19.76 -3.61 -4.37
CA SER A 136 -19.76 -3.50 -2.89
C SER A 136 -18.40 -3.85 -2.25
N GLN A 137 -17.28 -3.57 -2.95
CA GLN A 137 -15.93 -3.74 -2.41
C GLN A 137 -15.62 -2.82 -1.20
N LEU A 138 -16.43 -1.79 -0.97
CA LEU A 138 -16.42 -0.92 0.22
C LEU A 138 -17.58 -1.25 1.17
N GLY A 139 -18.22 -2.40 1.00
CA GLY A 139 -19.46 -2.79 1.66
C GLY A 139 -20.67 -1.97 1.20
N PHE A 140 -21.79 -2.16 1.89
CA PHE A 140 -23.01 -1.40 1.62
C PHE A 140 -22.84 0.07 1.99
N GLN A 141 -23.04 0.95 1.00
CA GLN A 141 -22.93 2.41 1.15
C GLN A 141 -24.23 3.07 0.72
N ARG A 142 -25.07 3.46 1.69
CA ARG A 142 -26.42 3.99 1.45
C ARG A 142 -26.39 5.38 0.79
N SER A 143 -27.18 5.58 -0.26
CA SER A 143 -27.35 6.91 -0.86
C SER A 143 -28.15 7.84 0.05
N ARG A 144 -27.72 9.11 0.16
CA ARG A 144 -28.47 10.16 0.87
C ARG A 144 -29.71 10.64 0.10
N ARG A 145 -29.72 10.50 -1.23
CA ARG A 145 -30.79 11.04 -2.10
C ARG A 145 -31.90 10.03 -2.35
N ASP A 146 -31.56 8.75 -2.44
CA ASP A 146 -32.51 7.68 -2.72
C ASP A 146 -32.26 6.56 -1.72
N LYS A 147 -33.26 6.26 -0.89
CA LYS A 147 -33.13 5.23 0.15
C LYS A 147 -33.05 3.81 -0.43
N ALA A 148 -33.42 3.63 -1.69
CA ALA A 148 -33.41 2.34 -2.38
C ALA A 148 -32.10 2.07 -3.16
N ARG A 149 -31.19 3.04 -3.25
CA ARG A 149 -29.95 2.93 -4.04
C ARG A 149 -28.70 3.18 -3.19
N GLY A 150 -27.60 2.53 -3.53
CA GLY A 150 -26.26 2.77 -3.02
C GLY A 150 -25.43 3.65 -3.94
N TYR A 151 -24.28 4.08 -3.44
CA TYR A 151 -23.33 4.86 -4.25
C TYR A 151 -22.43 3.92 -5.08
N GLU A 152 -22.41 4.10 -6.41
CA GLU A 152 -21.38 3.48 -7.27
C GLU A 152 -19.99 4.07 -7.03
N TYR A 153 -19.93 5.34 -6.64
CA TYR A 153 -18.70 6.08 -6.34
C TYR A 153 -18.83 6.80 -5.00
N VAL A 154 -17.98 6.43 -4.05
CA VAL A 154 -17.92 7.00 -2.70
C VAL A 154 -16.83 8.06 -2.69
N LEU A 155 -17.20 9.35 -2.61
CA LEU A 155 -16.26 10.46 -2.83
C LEU A 155 -15.48 10.90 -1.58
N GLU A 156 -15.96 10.55 -0.40
CA GLU A 156 -15.35 10.85 0.90
C GLU A 156 -15.13 9.55 1.69
N PRO A 157 -14.18 9.50 2.64
CA PRO A 157 -13.96 8.31 3.46
C PRO A 157 -15.21 8.00 4.30
N SER A 158 -15.96 6.99 3.87
CA SER A 158 -17.20 6.57 4.52
C SER A 158 -16.96 5.34 5.39
N PRO A 159 -17.56 5.26 6.60
CA PRO A 159 -17.51 4.06 7.43
C PRO A 159 -17.93 2.80 6.67
N VAL A 160 -17.16 1.73 6.83
CA VAL A 160 -17.51 0.39 6.32
C VAL A 160 -18.03 -0.44 7.49
N PRO A 161 -19.31 -0.83 7.51
CA PRO A 161 -19.86 -1.66 8.57
C PRO A 161 -19.29 -3.09 8.45
N LEU A 162 -18.84 -3.65 9.57
CA LEU A 162 -18.37 -5.04 9.66
C LEU A 162 -19.30 -5.81 10.60
N PRO A 163 -19.71 -7.03 10.25
CA PRO A 163 -20.54 -7.88 11.12
C PRO A 163 -19.65 -8.56 12.18
N LEU A 164 -19.08 -7.74 13.07
CA LEU A 164 -18.24 -8.22 14.17
C LEU A 164 -19.11 -8.73 15.32
N ASP A 165 -18.70 -9.83 15.94
CA ASP A 165 -19.35 -10.35 17.15
C ASP A 165 -19.13 -9.38 18.32
N ARG A 166 -17.90 -8.85 18.45
CA ARG A 166 -17.51 -7.96 19.55
C ARG A 166 -16.89 -6.67 19.02
N PRO A 167 -17.70 -5.75 18.46
CA PRO A 167 -17.21 -4.55 17.80
C PRO A 167 -16.47 -3.58 18.74
N GLN A 168 -16.60 -3.71 20.06
CA GLN A 168 -15.89 -2.88 21.05
C GLN A 168 -14.56 -3.51 21.55
N GLU A 169 -14.31 -4.78 21.24
CA GLU A 169 -13.09 -5.51 21.66
C GLU A 169 -12.15 -5.72 20.48
N THR A 170 -12.70 -6.23 19.38
CA THR A 170 -12.00 -6.66 18.18
C THR A 170 -11.32 -5.48 17.48
N ARG A 171 -10.08 -5.67 17.03
CA ARG A 171 -9.31 -4.65 16.29
C ARG A 171 -9.06 -5.11 14.86
N VAL A 172 -9.09 -4.15 13.94
CA VAL A 172 -8.65 -4.39 12.56
C VAL A 172 -7.13 -4.18 12.48
N LEU A 173 -6.42 -5.21 12.03
CA LEU A 173 -4.96 -5.22 11.95
C LEU A 173 -4.45 -4.76 10.58
N GLN A 174 -5.11 -5.19 9.51
CA GLN A 174 -4.70 -4.95 8.13
C GLN A 174 -5.92 -4.94 7.20
N VAL A 175 -5.86 -4.13 6.15
CA VAL A 175 -6.76 -4.20 4.98
C VAL A 175 -5.96 -4.54 3.72
N SER A 176 -6.59 -5.19 2.75
CA SER A 176 -6.05 -5.42 1.40
C SER A 176 -7.18 -5.30 0.37
N CYS A 177 -6.83 -4.85 -0.85
CA CYS A 177 -7.79 -4.56 -1.90
C CYS A 177 -7.26 -5.05 -3.24
N GLY A 178 -8.07 -5.81 -3.99
CA GLY A 178 -7.74 -6.27 -5.35
C GLY A 178 -8.43 -5.46 -6.43
N ARG A 179 -8.83 -6.12 -7.52
CA ARG A 179 -9.58 -5.48 -8.63
C ARG A 179 -10.97 -5.01 -8.19
N ALA A 180 -11.73 -5.89 -7.55
CA ALA A 180 -13.11 -5.63 -7.15
C ALA A 180 -13.50 -6.33 -5.83
N HIS A 181 -12.53 -6.75 -5.02
CA HIS A 181 -12.74 -7.38 -3.72
C HIS A 181 -11.80 -6.78 -2.67
N SER A 182 -12.18 -6.94 -1.41
CA SER A 182 -11.46 -6.42 -0.26
C SER A 182 -11.37 -7.47 0.84
N LEU A 183 -10.24 -7.49 1.54
CA LEU A 183 -10.01 -8.28 2.75
C LEU A 183 -9.74 -7.37 3.94
N VAL A 184 -10.31 -7.74 5.08
CA VAL A 184 -10.13 -7.07 6.38
C VAL A 184 -9.69 -8.11 7.40
N LEU A 185 -8.45 -8.01 7.84
CA LEU A 185 -7.88 -8.88 8.87
C LEU A 185 -8.15 -8.29 10.26
N THR A 186 -8.70 -9.09 11.15
CA THR A 186 -8.88 -8.75 12.56
C THR A 186 -7.87 -9.48 13.45
N ASP A 187 -7.78 -9.09 14.72
CA ASP A 187 -6.90 -9.74 15.70
C ASP A 187 -7.44 -11.07 16.25
N SER A 188 -8.76 -11.26 16.22
CA SER A 188 -9.42 -12.35 16.96
C SER A 188 -10.62 -12.98 16.23
N GLU A 189 -11.26 -12.28 15.30
CA GLU A 189 -12.46 -12.77 14.60
C GLU A 189 -12.17 -13.32 13.19
N GLY A 190 -10.89 -13.47 12.83
CA GLY A 190 -10.46 -13.97 11.53
C GLY A 190 -10.43 -12.89 10.45
N VAL A 191 -10.74 -13.29 9.21
CA VAL A 191 -10.69 -12.44 8.02
C VAL A 191 -12.09 -12.22 7.46
N PHE A 192 -12.43 -10.96 7.19
CA PHE A 192 -13.67 -10.59 6.53
C PHE A 192 -13.40 -10.22 5.07
N SER A 193 -14.22 -10.71 4.15
CA SER A 193 -14.15 -10.41 2.72
C SER A 193 -15.45 -9.77 2.23
N MET A 194 -15.32 -8.86 1.27
CA MET A 194 -16.45 -8.19 0.61
C MET A 194 -16.09 -7.80 -0.82
N GLY A 195 -17.10 -7.61 -1.66
CA GLY A 195 -16.92 -7.28 -3.06
C GLY A 195 -17.35 -8.40 -4.00
N ASN A 196 -16.77 -8.38 -5.20
CA ASN A 196 -16.97 -9.38 -6.23
C ASN A 196 -16.48 -10.77 -5.77
N ASN A 197 -17.26 -11.81 -6.10
CA ASN A 197 -16.91 -13.21 -5.82
C ASN A 197 -17.11 -14.10 -7.06
N SER A 198 -17.03 -13.54 -8.28
CA SER A 198 -17.25 -14.29 -9.52
C SER A 198 -16.28 -15.46 -9.69
N TYR A 199 -15.12 -15.39 -9.05
CA TYR A 199 -14.07 -16.40 -9.10
C TYR A 199 -13.75 -16.97 -7.72
N GLY A 200 -14.62 -16.81 -6.72
CA GLY A 200 -14.37 -17.34 -5.37
C GLY A 200 -13.33 -16.57 -4.55
N GLN A 201 -12.92 -15.38 -5.00
CA GLN A 201 -11.86 -14.59 -4.36
C GLN A 201 -12.25 -14.01 -3.00
N CYS A 202 -13.54 -14.03 -2.63
CA CYS A 202 -14.00 -13.74 -1.28
C CYS A 202 -13.98 -14.99 -0.35
N GLY A 203 -13.47 -16.14 -0.79
CA GLY A 203 -13.35 -17.35 0.05
C GLY A 203 -14.67 -18.04 0.35
N ARG A 204 -15.69 -17.84 -0.49
CA ARG A 204 -16.99 -18.52 -0.42
C ARG A 204 -17.38 -19.06 -1.79
N LYS A 205 -18.28 -20.06 -1.80
CA LYS A 205 -18.85 -20.65 -3.03
C LYS A 205 -19.34 -19.57 -4.01
N VAL A 206 -18.99 -19.75 -5.27
CA VAL A 206 -19.46 -18.90 -6.37
C VAL A 206 -20.95 -19.15 -6.57
N VAL A 207 -21.73 -18.08 -6.62
CA VAL A 207 -23.17 -18.13 -6.88
C VAL A 207 -23.39 -17.57 -8.28
N GLU A 208 -24.00 -18.37 -9.14
CA GLU A 208 -24.29 -17.97 -10.51
C GLU A 208 -25.26 -16.77 -10.53
N ASN A 209 -25.00 -15.79 -11.40
CA ASN A 209 -25.80 -14.57 -11.52
C ASN A 209 -25.94 -13.75 -10.23
N GLU A 210 -24.99 -13.86 -9.30
CA GLU A 210 -24.98 -13.03 -8.10
C GLU A 210 -24.79 -11.54 -8.45
N VAL A 211 -25.72 -10.72 -7.96
CA VAL A 211 -25.63 -9.26 -8.08
C VAL A 211 -24.84 -8.72 -6.90
N TYR A 212 -23.63 -8.21 -7.19
CA TYR A 212 -22.71 -7.70 -6.18
C TYR A 212 -22.97 -6.23 -5.81
N SER A 213 -23.66 -5.47 -6.65
CA SER A 213 -24.00 -4.06 -6.38
C SER A 213 -24.95 -3.93 -5.19
N GLU A 214 -24.70 -2.95 -4.33
CA GLU A 214 -25.58 -2.60 -3.21
C GLU A 214 -25.79 -3.78 -2.22
N SER A 215 -24.83 -4.69 -2.15
CA SER A 215 -24.88 -5.89 -1.33
C SER A 215 -24.40 -5.63 0.09
N HIS A 216 -25.12 -6.21 1.05
CA HIS A 216 -24.72 -6.25 2.47
C HIS A 216 -23.81 -7.46 2.78
N LYS A 217 -23.48 -8.27 1.78
CA LYS A 217 -22.78 -9.53 1.98
C LYS A 217 -21.32 -9.29 2.36
N ILE A 218 -20.97 -9.70 3.56
CA ILE A 218 -19.60 -9.75 4.08
C ILE A 218 -19.39 -11.17 4.59
N HIS A 219 -18.41 -11.88 4.04
CA HIS A 219 -18.10 -13.24 4.44
C HIS A 219 -17.00 -13.24 5.49
N ARG A 220 -17.12 -14.14 6.48
CA ARG A 220 -16.15 -14.31 7.56
C ARG A 220 -15.47 -15.66 7.39
N MET A 221 -14.14 -15.63 7.34
CA MET A 221 -13.28 -16.80 7.26
C MET A 221 -12.50 -16.92 8.56
N GLN A 222 -12.69 -18.03 9.26
CA GLN A 222 -12.03 -18.31 10.55
C GLN A 222 -11.42 -19.70 10.63
N ASP A 223 -11.70 -20.57 9.65
CA ASP A 223 -11.30 -21.97 9.65
C ASP A 223 -9.91 -22.16 9.03
N PHE A 224 -8.91 -21.49 9.59
CA PHE A 224 -7.49 -21.65 9.23
C PHE A 224 -6.76 -22.46 10.29
N ASP A 225 -5.70 -23.17 9.91
CA ASP A 225 -4.79 -23.78 10.88
C ASP A 225 -3.84 -22.73 11.46
N GLY A 226 -4.27 -22.07 12.53
CA GLY A 226 -3.56 -20.95 13.16
C GLY A 226 -4.18 -19.59 12.85
N GLN A 227 -3.64 -18.53 13.47
CA GLN A 227 -4.17 -17.17 13.27
C GLN A 227 -3.59 -16.56 12.00
N VAL A 228 -4.45 -15.97 11.16
CA VAL A 228 -3.98 -15.20 10.00
C VAL A 228 -3.25 -13.94 10.49
N VAL A 229 -2.02 -13.74 10.02
CA VAL A 229 -1.16 -12.59 10.36
C VAL A 229 -0.97 -11.61 9.22
N GLN A 230 -1.20 -12.05 7.97
CA GLN A 230 -1.14 -11.19 6.81
C GLN A 230 -2.17 -11.63 5.75
N VAL A 231 -2.79 -10.66 5.11
CA VAL A 231 -3.65 -10.86 3.93
C VAL A 231 -3.12 -10.08 2.72
N ALA A 232 -3.28 -10.64 1.52
CA ALA A 232 -2.93 -9.95 0.28
C ALA A 232 -3.93 -10.26 -0.84
N CYS A 233 -4.49 -9.23 -1.45
CA CYS A 233 -5.33 -9.35 -2.63
C CYS A 233 -4.47 -9.23 -3.89
N GLY A 234 -4.59 -10.20 -4.79
CA GLY A 234 -4.18 -10.04 -6.18
C GLY A 234 -5.29 -9.40 -7.01
N GLN A 235 -5.26 -9.63 -8.33
CA GLN A 235 -6.31 -9.10 -9.21
C GLN A 235 -7.67 -9.73 -8.88
N ASP A 236 -7.76 -11.05 -9.01
CA ASP A 236 -8.97 -11.85 -8.79
C ASP A 236 -8.72 -13.09 -7.91
N HIS A 237 -7.72 -13.01 -7.03
CA HIS A 237 -7.41 -14.02 -6.03
C HIS A 237 -6.98 -13.37 -4.71
N SER A 238 -6.94 -14.18 -3.65
CA SER A 238 -6.60 -13.79 -2.29
C SER A 238 -5.60 -14.75 -1.68
N LEU A 239 -4.62 -14.22 -0.96
CA LEU A 239 -3.62 -14.94 -0.19
C LEU A 239 -3.77 -14.64 1.31
N PHE A 240 -3.59 -15.66 2.13
CA PHE A 240 -3.65 -15.59 3.59
C PHE A 240 -2.41 -16.28 4.17
N LEU A 241 -1.69 -15.58 5.05
CA LEU A 241 -0.53 -16.14 5.76
C LEU A 241 -0.88 -16.29 7.23
N THR A 242 -0.65 -17.49 7.78
CA THR A 242 -0.87 -17.80 9.20
C THR A 242 0.39 -17.56 10.04
N ASP A 243 0.23 -17.46 11.36
CA ASP A 243 1.32 -17.38 12.34
C ASP A 243 2.22 -18.63 12.38
N ARG A 244 1.72 -19.77 11.89
CA ARG A 244 2.49 -20.99 11.65
C ARG A 244 3.41 -20.90 10.44
N GLY A 245 3.29 -19.85 9.63
CA GLY A 245 4.05 -19.66 8.40
C GLY A 245 3.47 -20.43 7.20
N GLU A 246 2.20 -20.84 7.28
CA GLU A 246 1.50 -21.53 6.20
C GLU A 246 0.72 -20.54 5.34
N VAL A 247 0.73 -20.76 4.03
CA VAL A 247 0.02 -19.91 3.07
C VAL A 247 -1.24 -20.63 2.60
N TYR A 248 -2.34 -19.90 2.54
CA TYR A 248 -3.62 -20.33 1.96
C TYR A 248 -3.99 -19.40 0.81
N SER A 249 -4.74 -19.90 -0.16
CA SER A 249 -5.28 -19.08 -1.25
C SER A 249 -6.70 -19.49 -1.65
N CYS A 250 -7.41 -18.55 -2.27
CA CYS A 250 -8.66 -18.79 -3.00
C CYS A 250 -8.80 -17.75 -4.12
N GLY A 251 -9.62 -18.04 -5.13
CA GLY A 251 -9.91 -17.16 -6.24
C GLY A 251 -9.75 -17.81 -7.60
N TRP A 252 -9.55 -16.95 -8.59
CA TRP A 252 -9.20 -17.32 -9.95
C TRP A 252 -7.85 -18.05 -9.99
N GLY A 253 -7.76 -19.14 -10.74
CA GLY A 253 -6.59 -20.02 -10.78
C GLY A 253 -5.96 -20.23 -12.16
N ALA A 254 -6.45 -19.58 -13.23
CA ALA A 254 -6.07 -19.96 -14.59
C ALA A 254 -4.59 -19.72 -14.94
N ASP A 255 -3.93 -18.75 -14.28
CA ASP A 255 -2.48 -18.53 -14.43
C ASP A 255 -1.67 -19.26 -13.34
N GLY A 256 -2.35 -20.03 -12.48
CA GLY A 256 -1.75 -20.70 -11.34
C GLY A 256 -1.58 -19.81 -10.11
N GLN A 257 -2.18 -18.61 -10.06
CA GLN A 257 -1.99 -17.63 -8.98
C GLN A 257 -2.48 -18.12 -7.59
N THR A 258 -3.34 -19.14 -7.55
CA THR A 258 -3.69 -19.83 -6.30
C THR A 258 -2.58 -20.75 -5.79
N GLY A 259 -1.70 -21.28 -6.65
CA GLY A 259 -0.56 -22.10 -6.22
C GLY A 259 -0.95 -23.50 -5.70
N LEU A 260 -2.08 -24.06 -6.14
CA LEU A 260 -2.67 -25.29 -5.62
C LEU A 260 -2.42 -26.54 -6.48
N GLY A 261 -1.57 -26.44 -7.50
CA GLY A 261 -1.24 -27.53 -8.42
C GLY A 261 -2.28 -27.81 -9.50
N HIS A 262 -3.26 -26.93 -9.67
CA HIS A 262 -4.27 -26.97 -10.73
C HIS A 262 -4.63 -25.54 -11.17
N TYR A 263 -5.43 -25.42 -12.25
CA TYR A 263 -5.82 -24.13 -12.84
C TYR A 263 -7.29 -23.74 -12.57
N ASP A 264 -8.02 -24.59 -11.85
CA ASP A 264 -9.44 -24.36 -11.53
C ASP A 264 -9.66 -23.24 -10.50
N VAL A 265 -10.86 -22.67 -10.55
CA VAL A 265 -11.36 -21.73 -9.55
C VAL A 265 -11.42 -22.40 -8.17
N THR A 266 -10.87 -21.73 -7.17
CA THR A 266 -10.87 -22.20 -5.78
C THR A 266 -11.72 -21.27 -4.92
N SER A 267 -12.84 -21.76 -4.40
CA SER A 267 -13.81 -20.92 -3.66
C SER A 267 -13.69 -21.02 -2.13
N VAL A 268 -12.77 -21.83 -1.61
CA VAL A 268 -12.51 -22.01 -0.18
C VAL A 268 -11.01 -21.83 0.04
N PRO A 269 -10.58 -21.03 1.04
CA PRO A 269 -9.16 -20.89 1.35
C PRO A 269 -8.50 -22.25 1.53
N THR A 270 -7.54 -22.58 0.66
CA THR A 270 -6.88 -23.89 0.61
C THR A 270 -5.39 -23.71 0.80
N LYS A 271 -4.78 -24.58 1.61
CA LYS A 271 -3.35 -24.52 1.95
C LYS A 271 -2.49 -24.82 0.72
N LEU A 272 -1.46 -24.00 0.49
CA LEU A 272 -0.48 -24.21 -0.56
C LEU A 272 0.53 -25.30 -0.15
N GLY A 273 0.99 -26.06 -1.14
CA GLY A 273 2.05 -27.05 -1.02
C GLY A 273 3.26 -26.71 -1.90
N GLY A 274 3.78 -27.70 -2.62
CA GLY A 274 4.95 -27.53 -3.47
C GLY A 274 6.20 -27.21 -2.64
N ASP A 275 7.04 -26.31 -3.14
CA ASP A 275 8.29 -25.94 -2.48
C ASP A 275 8.06 -25.16 -1.16
N LEU A 276 6.82 -24.76 -0.85
CA LEU A 276 6.47 -24.16 0.45
C LEU A 276 6.19 -25.21 1.54
N ALA A 277 6.12 -26.50 1.20
CA ALA A 277 5.85 -27.54 2.19
C ALA A 277 6.98 -27.61 3.24
N GLY A 278 6.62 -27.37 4.51
CA GLY A 278 7.58 -27.33 5.63
C GLY A 278 8.39 -26.04 5.74
N VAL A 279 8.14 -25.04 4.88
CA VAL A 279 8.80 -23.74 4.93
C VAL A 279 8.03 -22.78 5.81
N LYS A 280 8.72 -22.12 6.74
CA LYS A 280 8.12 -21.06 7.57
C LYS A 280 8.08 -19.74 6.78
N VAL A 281 6.97 -19.45 6.14
CA VAL A 281 6.74 -18.19 5.42
C VAL A 281 6.52 -17.04 6.41
N VAL A 282 7.11 -15.87 6.14
CA VAL A 282 6.99 -14.65 6.96
C VAL A 282 6.38 -13.49 6.21
N GLN A 283 6.30 -13.57 4.88
CA GLN A 283 5.64 -12.56 4.06
C GLN A 283 5.08 -13.17 2.77
N VAL A 284 3.90 -12.73 2.36
CA VAL A 284 3.38 -12.93 0.99
C VAL A 284 3.20 -11.59 0.28
N ALA A 285 3.32 -11.57 -1.05
CA ALA A 285 3.13 -10.37 -1.87
C ALA A 285 2.49 -10.71 -3.22
N THR A 286 1.41 -9.99 -3.54
CA THR A 286 0.72 -10.04 -4.84
C THR A 286 -0.06 -8.75 -5.06
N TYR A 287 -0.41 -8.45 -6.31
CA TYR A 287 -1.32 -7.37 -6.69
C TYR A 287 -1.94 -7.61 -8.09
N GLY A 288 -1.17 -8.23 -9.00
CA GLY A 288 -1.66 -8.79 -10.26
C GLY A 288 -1.95 -10.29 -10.14
N ASP A 289 -1.44 -11.06 -11.10
CA ASP A 289 -1.58 -12.53 -11.17
C ASP A 289 -0.29 -13.29 -10.87
N CYS A 290 0.80 -12.58 -10.56
CA CYS A 290 2.03 -13.17 -10.02
C CYS A 290 2.04 -13.08 -8.49
N CYS A 291 2.63 -14.07 -7.83
CA CYS A 291 2.70 -14.18 -6.38
C CYS A 291 4.12 -14.48 -5.93
N LEU A 292 4.54 -13.86 -4.81
CA LEU A 292 5.81 -14.12 -4.16
C LEU A 292 5.61 -14.41 -2.67
N ALA A 293 6.46 -15.27 -2.11
CA ALA A 293 6.55 -15.53 -0.68
C ALA A 293 8.01 -15.46 -0.21
N VAL A 294 8.21 -14.94 1.02
CA VAL A 294 9.50 -14.87 1.69
C VAL A 294 9.45 -15.73 2.93
N SER A 295 10.48 -16.56 3.10
CA SER A 295 10.65 -17.46 4.25
C SER A 295 11.48 -16.83 5.37
N ALA A 296 11.40 -17.39 6.57
CA ALA A 296 12.07 -16.88 7.77
C ALA A 296 13.61 -16.89 7.68
N ASP A 297 14.17 -17.82 6.92
CA ASP A 297 15.60 -17.94 6.59
C ASP A 297 15.99 -17.10 5.35
N GLY A 298 15.04 -16.40 4.75
CA GLY A 298 15.24 -15.46 3.65
C GLY A 298 15.31 -16.10 2.27
N GLY A 299 14.81 -17.33 2.10
CA GLY A 299 14.48 -17.88 0.80
C GLY A 299 13.27 -17.19 0.16
N LEU A 300 13.27 -17.13 -1.18
CA LEU A 300 12.21 -16.53 -2.00
C LEU A 300 11.51 -17.62 -2.82
N PHE A 301 10.20 -17.53 -2.89
CA PHE A 301 9.37 -18.45 -3.66
C PHE A 301 8.41 -17.66 -4.55
N GLY A 302 8.02 -18.23 -5.70
CA GLY A 302 7.07 -17.61 -6.61
C GLY A 302 6.19 -18.60 -7.36
N TRP A 303 5.01 -18.13 -7.76
CA TRP A 303 4.01 -18.85 -8.57
C TRP A 303 3.06 -17.85 -9.26
N GLY A 304 2.15 -18.36 -10.08
CA GLY A 304 1.21 -17.59 -10.88
C GLY A 304 1.73 -17.22 -12.26
N ASN A 305 1.30 -16.06 -12.76
CA ASN A 305 1.70 -15.53 -14.05
C ASN A 305 3.22 -15.31 -14.12
N SER A 306 3.82 -15.78 -15.22
CA SER A 306 5.23 -15.62 -15.56
C SER A 306 5.43 -15.23 -17.04
N GLU A 307 4.43 -14.60 -17.67
CA GLU A 307 4.53 -14.13 -19.06
C GLU A 307 5.58 -13.03 -19.26
N TYR A 308 5.98 -12.38 -18.17
CA TYR A 308 6.86 -11.21 -18.15
C TYR A 308 8.17 -11.49 -17.42
N LEU A 309 8.68 -12.72 -17.53
CA LEU A 309 9.94 -13.18 -16.94
C LEU A 309 9.99 -13.19 -15.41
N GLN A 310 8.84 -13.09 -14.72
CA GLN A 310 8.82 -13.05 -13.25
C GLN A 310 9.40 -14.34 -12.63
N LEU A 311 9.16 -15.50 -13.24
CA LEU A 311 9.60 -16.83 -12.77
C LEU A 311 10.47 -17.56 -13.81
N ALA A 312 10.88 -16.86 -14.88
CA ALA A 312 11.61 -17.45 -16.01
C ALA A 312 13.01 -18.00 -15.65
N SER A 313 13.54 -17.65 -14.47
CA SER A 313 14.82 -18.19 -13.98
C SER A 313 14.76 -19.66 -13.58
N VAL A 314 13.56 -20.20 -13.32
CA VAL A 314 13.36 -21.58 -12.82
C VAL A 314 12.41 -22.42 -13.68
N THR A 315 11.70 -21.81 -14.62
CA THR A 315 10.78 -22.53 -15.50
C THR A 315 10.54 -21.75 -16.80
N GLU A 316 10.25 -22.46 -17.88
CA GLU A 316 9.79 -21.87 -19.15
C GLU A 316 8.26 -21.67 -19.20
N SER A 317 7.52 -22.23 -18.23
CA SER A 317 6.06 -22.08 -18.17
C SER A 317 5.68 -20.65 -17.81
N THR A 318 4.71 -20.11 -18.54
CA THR A 318 4.12 -18.79 -18.26
C THR A 318 3.01 -18.84 -17.22
N GLN A 319 2.54 -20.03 -16.84
CA GLN A 319 1.46 -20.24 -15.87
C GLN A 319 1.90 -21.29 -14.84
N VAL A 320 2.36 -20.82 -13.69
CA VAL A 320 3.02 -21.66 -12.67
C VAL A 320 2.05 -21.91 -11.52
N ASN A 321 1.40 -23.07 -11.49
CA ASN A 321 0.39 -23.39 -10.48
C ASN A 321 0.92 -24.07 -9.20
N VAL A 322 2.23 -24.29 -9.08
CA VAL A 322 2.88 -24.82 -7.87
C VAL A 322 3.98 -23.85 -7.44
N PRO A 323 4.05 -23.45 -6.16
CA PRO A 323 5.14 -22.63 -5.63
C PRO A 323 6.51 -23.21 -5.96
N ARG A 324 7.39 -22.37 -6.53
CA ARG A 324 8.78 -22.69 -6.86
C ARG A 324 9.75 -21.84 -6.06
N CYS A 325 10.80 -22.46 -5.54
CA CYS A 325 11.94 -21.74 -4.98
C CYS A 325 12.67 -20.95 -6.08
N LEU A 326 13.05 -19.69 -5.79
CA LEU A 326 13.78 -18.80 -6.69
C LEU A 326 15.22 -18.57 -6.14
N PRO A 327 16.20 -19.39 -6.55
CA PRO A 327 17.55 -19.39 -5.97
C PRO A 327 18.44 -18.30 -6.60
N PHE A 328 18.15 -17.03 -6.34
CA PHE A 328 18.96 -15.93 -6.88
C PHE A 328 20.30 -15.76 -6.17
N SER A 329 21.39 -16.17 -6.82
CA SER A 329 22.75 -15.91 -6.34
C SER A 329 23.06 -14.41 -6.37
N GLY A 330 23.67 -13.89 -5.30
CA GLY A 330 24.11 -12.48 -5.22
C GLY A 330 23.08 -11.49 -4.66
N VAL A 331 21.86 -11.94 -4.33
CA VAL A 331 20.85 -11.12 -3.63
C VAL A 331 21.10 -11.10 -2.11
N GLY A 332 21.61 -12.21 -1.55
CA GLY A 332 21.70 -12.41 -0.11
C GLY A 332 20.35 -12.81 0.50
N THR A 333 20.24 -12.72 1.83
CA THR A 333 19.01 -13.06 2.57
C THR A 333 17.88 -12.09 2.22
N VAL A 334 16.77 -12.59 1.68
CA VAL A 334 15.60 -11.78 1.33
C VAL A 334 14.83 -11.41 2.60
N LYS A 335 14.51 -10.13 2.75
CA LYS A 335 13.77 -9.58 3.90
C LYS A 335 12.35 -9.17 3.53
N GLN A 336 12.16 -8.62 2.34
CA GLN A 336 10.83 -8.29 1.82
C GLN A 336 10.74 -8.58 0.32
N ALA A 337 9.56 -8.95 -0.13
CA ALA A 337 9.17 -9.00 -1.53
C ALA A 337 7.98 -8.06 -1.79
N ALA A 338 7.88 -7.59 -3.03
CA ALA A 338 6.73 -6.87 -3.56
C ALA A 338 6.50 -7.29 -5.01
N CYS A 339 5.25 -7.54 -5.38
CA CYS A 339 4.89 -8.05 -6.70
C CYS A 339 3.79 -7.16 -7.30
N GLY A 340 4.03 -6.65 -8.50
CA GLY A 340 3.07 -5.85 -9.28
C GLY A 340 2.26 -6.73 -10.24
N GLY A 341 1.92 -6.18 -11.40
CA GLY A 341 1.36 -6.96 -12.52
C GLY A 341 2.45 -7.69 -13.30
N THR A 342 3.40 -6.92 -13.83
CA THR A 342 4.46 -7.42 -14.72
C THR A 342 5.86 -7.40 -14.11
N GLY A 343 6.05 -6.64 -13.03
CA GLY A 343 7.35 -6.42 -12.39
C GLY A 343 7.37 -6.86 -10.93
N CYS A 344 8.53 -7.33 -10.48
CA CYS A 344 8.78 -7.78 -9.13
C CYS A 344 9.94 -6.99 -8.50
N ALA A 345 9.91 -6.86 -7.18
CA ALA A 345 10.97 -6.24 -6.41
C ALA A 345 11.23 -7.01 -5.11
N LEU A 346 12.48 -7.01 -4.66
CA LEU A 346 12.87 -7.55 -3.36
C LEU A 346 13.81 -6.59 -2.64
N LEU A 347 13.83 -6.72 -1.31
CA LEU A 347 14.71 -6.00 -0.39
C LEU A 347 15.48 -7.05 0.41
N ASN A 348 16.80 -6.99 0.37
CA ASN A 348 17.65 -7.93 1.12
C ASN A 348 17.94 -7.45 2.56
N GLY A 349 18.66 -8.26 3.33
CA GLY A 349 19.06 -7.96 4.71
C GLY A 349 19.97 -6.73 4.86
N GLU A 350 20.69 -6.35 3.81
CA GLU A 350 21.59 -5.18 3.76
C GLU A 350 20.86 -3.88 3.42
N GLY A 351 19.57 -3.93 3.08
CA GLY A 351 18.81 -2.76 2.66
C GLY A 351 18.95 -2.41 1.17
N HIS A 352 19.49 -3.33 0.36
CA HIS A 352 19.58 -3.20 -1.10
C HIS A 352 18.28 -3.65 -1.79
N VAL A 353 17.85 -2.87 -2.79
CA VAL A 353 16.66 -3.15 -3.59
C VAL A 353 17.06 -3.77 -4.93
N PHE A 354 16.38 -4.85 -5.29
CA PHE A 354 16.53 -5.52 -6.57
C PHE A 354 15.18 -5.57 -7.28
N VAL A 355 15.22 -5.55 -8.62
CA VAL A 355 14.03 -5.52 -9.48
C VAL A 355 14.20 -6.48 -10.65
N TRP A 356 13.11 -7.10 -11.08
CA TRP A 356 13.06 -7.94 -12.28
C TRP A 356 11.64 -8.04 -12.84
N GLY A 357 11.47 -8.78 -13.94
CA GLY A 357 10.21 -8.90 -14.69
C GLY A 357 10.22 -7.99 -15.91
N TYR A 358 9.09 -7.33 -16.21
CA TYR A 358 8.93 -6.40 -17.33
C TYR A 358 8.36 -5.05 -16.88
N GLY A 359 8.81 -3.98 -17.52
CA GLY A 359 8.25 -2.63 -17.42
C GLY A 359 9.33 -1.59 -17.13
N ILE A 360 8.93 -0.51 -16.46
CA ILE A 360 9.90 0.52 -16.04
C ILE A 360 10.48 0.12 -14.68
N LEU A 361 11.53 -0.71 -14.72
CA LEU A 361 12.07 -1.37 -13.52
C LEU A 361 12.89 -0.43 -12.61
N GLY A 362 13.25 0.77 -13.07
CA GLY A 362 13.89 1.79 -12.22
C GLY A 362 15.42 1.88 -12.32
N LYS A 363 16.05 1.15 -13.24
CA LYS A 363 17.49 1.24 -13.56
C LYS A 363 17.74 1.95 -14.91
N GLY A 364 16.99 3.02 -15.17
CA GLY A 364 17.04 3.77 -16.43
C GLY A 364 16.22 3.13 -17.56
N PRO A 365 16.21 3.76 -18.76
CA PRO A 365 15.37 3.32 -19.88
C PRO A 365 15.88 2.06 -20.60
N SER A 366 17.13 1.64 -20.33
CA SER A 366 17.73 0.46 -20.96
C SER A 366 17.30 -0.86 -20.33
N LEU A 367 16.83 -0.85 -19.08
CA LEU A 367 16.34 -2.04 -18.39
C LEU A 367 14.81 -2.10 -18.47
N ALA A 368 14.31 -2.66 -19.58
CA ALA A 368 12.88 -2.88 -19.78
C ALA A 368 12.42 -4.25 -19.26
N GLU A 369 13.29 -5.27 -19.34
CA GLU A 369 12.97 -6.62 -18.89
C GLU A 369 14.21 -7.38 -18.41
N THR A 370 14.02 -8.30 -17.47
CA THR A 370 15.05 -9.24 -17.00
C THR A 370 14.42 -10.38 -16.21
N ALA A 371 14.94 -11.60 -16.36
CA ALA A 371 14.55 -12.76 -15.54
C ALA A 371 15.29 -12.83 -14.19
N LEU A 372 16.39 -12.09 -14.05
CA LEU A 372 17.24 -12.08 -12.85
C LEU A 372 17.15 -10.74 -12.11
N PRO A 373 17.16 -10.74 -10.76
CA PRO A 373 17.11 -9.53 -9.97
C PRO A 373 18.31 -8.62 -10.22
N GLU A 374 18.03 -7.43 -10.74
CA GLU A 374 19.00 -6.38 -10.97
C GLU A 374 19.04 -5.41 -9.79
N ARG A 375 20.22 -5.22 -9.20
CA ARG A 375 20.38 -4.29 -8.07
C ARG A 375 20.22 -2.84 -8.55
N ILE A 376 19.32 -2.09 -7.92
CA ILE A 376 19.22 -0.65 -8.11
C ILE A 376 20.36 0.02 -7.34
N PRO A 377 21.13 0.95 -7.96
CA PRO A 377 22.18 1.69 -7.27
C PRO A 377 21.67 2.35 -5.97
N PRO A 378 22.24 2.03 -4.80
CA PRO A 378 21.78 2.58 -3.51
C PRO A 378 21.82 4.11 -3.44
N THR A 379 22.68 4.73 -4.25
CA THR A 379 22.78 6.19 -4.42
C THR A 379 21.46 6.83 -4.85
N LEU A 380 20.61 6.12 -5.59
CA LEU A 380 19.27 6.60 -5.96
C LEU A 380 18.30 6.68 -4.76
N PHE A 381 18.60 5.97 -3.67
CA PHE A 381 17.83 6.03 -2.42
C PHE A 381 18.46 6.94 -1.37
N GLY A 382 19.50 7.68 -1.74
CA GLY A 382 20.22 8.61 -0.86
C GLY A 382 21.30 7.97 0.01
N LEU A 383 21.63 6.69 -0.20
CA LEU A 383 22.80 6.08 0.42
C LEU A 383 24.06 6.61 -0.27
N THR A 384 24.87 7.37 0.47
CA THR A 384 26.15 7.92 0.01
C THR A 384 27.19 7.74 1.10
N GLU A 385 28.47 7.94 0.78
CA GLU A 385 29.56 7.93 1.78
C GLU A 385 29.32 8.94 2.92
N PHE A 386 28.58 10.01 2.65
CA PHE A 386 28.20 11.03 3.63
C PHE A 386 26.95 10.68 4.45
N ASN A 387 26.20 9.64 4.04
CA ASN A 387 25.00 9.16 4.72
C ASN A 387 25.00 7.61 4.77
N PRO A 388 25.97 6.99 5.45
CA PRO A 388 26.12 5.53 5.45
C PRO A 388 24.95 4.80 6.14
N ASP A 389 24.21 5.49 7.01
CA ASP A 389 23.10 4.90 7.77
C ASP A 389 21.78 4.83 6.99
N VAL A 390 21.72 5.40 5.77
CA VAL A 390 20.48 5.47 4.98
C VAL A 390 20.24 4.16 4.26
N GLN A 391 19.30 3.37 4.75
CA GLN A 391 18.91 2.11 4.10
C GLN A 391 17.42 2.09 3.76
N VAL A 392 17.08 1.35 2.71
CA VAL A 392 15.68 1.09 2.37
C VAL A 392 15.10 0.15 3.43
N SER A 393 13.96 0.53 3.99
CA SER A 393 13.29 -0.18 5.07
C SER A 393 11.98 -0.83 4.67
N LEU A 394 11.38 -0.37 3.57
CA LEU A 394 10.12 -0.86 3.04
C LEU A 394 10.10 -0.75 1.52
N ILE A 395 9.62 -1.79 0.85
CA ILE A 395 9.29 -1.74 -0.57
C ILE A 395 7.82 -2.12 -0.79
N ARG A 396 7.18 -1.52 -1.80
CA ARG A 396 5.81 -1.80 -2.21
C ARG A 396 5.70 -1.70 -3.74
N CYS A 397 4.78 -2.45 -4.31
CA CYS A 397 4.41 -2.38 -5.71
C CYS A 397 2.96 -1.94 -5.83
N GLY A 398 2.67 -1.09 -6.81
CA GLY A 398 1.36 -1.06 -7.45
C GLY A 398 1.35 -2.00 -8.66
N LEU A 399 0.37 -1.83 -9.54
CA LEU A 399 0.24 -2.64 -10.76
C LEU A 399 1.44 -2.51 -11.71
N SER A 400 1.98 -1.29 -11.84
CA SER A 400 3.02 -0.97 -12.83
C SER A 400 4.06 0.03 -12.31
N HIS A 401 4.10 0.27 -10.99
CA HIS A 401 5.03 1.22 -10.37
C HIS A 401 5.53 0.68 -9.02
N PHE A 402 6.68 1.18 -8.59
CA PHE A 402 7.35 0.77 -7.35
C PHE A 402 7.42 1.94 -6.37
N ALA A 403 7.45 1.62 -5.07
CA ALA A 403 7.70 2.59 -4.02
C ALA A 403 8.66 2.01 -2.99
N ALA A 404 9.63 2.81 -2.57
CA ALA A 404 10.62 2.46 -1.55
C ALA A 404 10.65 3.54 -0.47
N LEU A 405 10.79 3.12 0.79
CA LEU A 405 10.90 4.02 1.94
C LEU A 405 12.25 3.84 2.62
N SER A 406 13.09 4.86 2.52
CA SER A 406 14.37 4.93 3.23
C SER A 406 14.18 5.36 4.69
N ARG A 407 15.08 4.89 5.57
CA ARG A 407 15.15 5.36 6.96
C ARG A 407 16.54 5.91 7.23
N SER A 408 16.62 7.07 7.89
CA SER A 408 17.85 7.59 8.49
C SER A 408 17.70 7.72 10.01
N THR A 409 18.82 7.88 10.71
CA THR A 409 18.88 8.11 12.17
C THR A 409 18.12 9.38 12.60
N GLU A 410 18.03 10.39 11.74
CA GLU A 410 17.26 11.63 11.95
C GLU A 410 15.74 11.49 11.69
N GLY A 411 15.29 10.33 11.21
CA GLY A 411 13.88 10.02 10.97
C GLY A 411 13.62 9.35 9.63
N THR A 412 12.35 9.04 9.37
CA THR A 412 11.93 8.46 8.09
C THR A 412 11.91 9.58 7.04
N ARG A 413 12.86 9.56 6.12
CA ARG A 413 12.81 10.40 4.92
C ARG A 413 12.12 9.58 3.84
N TRP A 414 11.17 10.17 3.11
CA TRP A 414 10.75 9.56 1.85
C TRP A 414 11.98 9.51 0.95
N GLY A 415 12.48 8.30 0.71
CA GLY A 415 13.31 8.01 -0.45
C GLY A 415 12.44 8.20 -1.68
N GLN A 416 13.04 8.70 -2.74
CA GLN A 416 12.40 8.94 -4.02
C GLN A 416 11.51 7.75 -4.38
N ALA A 417 10.20 7.98 -4.50
CA ALA A 417 9.36 7.02 -5.19
C ALA A 417 9.95 6.95 -6.60
N ILE A 418 10.49 5.80 -6.98
CA ILE A 418 10.70 5.49 -8.39
C ILE A 418 9.29 5.19 -8.94
N CYS A 419 8.46 6.23 -8.94
CA CYS A 419 7.27 6.30 -9.75
C CYS A 419 7.79 6.53 -11.15
N ALA A 420 7.81 5.46 -11.93
CA ALA A 420 7.57 5.58 -13.35
C ALA A 420 6.06 5.56 -13.59
#